data_AF-A0A2H3JCK7-F1
#
_entry.id   AF-A0A2H3JCK7-F1
#
_cell.length_a   1.000
_cell.length_b   1.000
_cell.length_c   1.000
_cell.angle_alpha   90.00
_cell.angle_beta   90.00
_cell.angle_gamma   90.00
#
_symmetry.space_group_name_H-M   'P 1'
#
loop_
_entity.id
_entity.type
_entity.pdbx_description
1 polymer ?
#
loop_
_entity_poly.entity_id
_entity_poly.type
_entity_poly.pdbx_seq_one_letter_code
_entity_poly.pdbx_strand_id
1 'polypeptide(L)' 'RRKIKIEFIQDKSRRHITFSKRKAGIMKKAYELSTLTGTQVLLLVVSETGLVYTFTTAKLQPLVTQPEGKNLIQACLNAP' A
#
# COMPACT_ATOMS: atom_id res chain seq x y z
N ARG A 1 -20.92 9.53 6.63
CA ARG A 1 -19.84 9.52 5.60
C ARG A 1 -20.45 10.01 4.28
N ARG A 2 -19.93 11.07 3.64
CA ARG A 2 -20.48 11.53 2.34
C ARG A 2 -19.96 10.64 1.20
N LYS A 3 -20.82 10.30 0.24
CA LYS A 3 -20.44 9.55 -0.97
C LYS A 3 -19.54 10.46 -1.83
N ILE A 4 -18.47 9.90 -2.39
CA ILE A 4 -17.58 10.56 -3.34
C ILE A 4 -17.47 9.70 -4.61
N LYS A 5 -17.20 10.33 -5.76
CA LYS A 5 -16.91 9.61 -7.00
C LYS A 5 -15.57 8.83 -6.88
N ILE A 6 -15.45 7.71 -7.58
CA ILE A 6 -14.19 6.94 -7.68
C ILE A 6 -13.44 7.46 -8.91
N GLU A 7 -12.78 8.59 -8.72
CA GLU A 7 -11.97 9.30 -9.71
C GLU A 7 -10.80 10.00 -8.99
N PHE A 8 -9.84 10.54 -9.74
CA PHE A 8 -8.72 11.26 -9.15
C PHE A 8 -9.21 12.52 -8.42
N ILE A 9 -8.88 12.64 -7.12
CA ILE A 9 -9.26 13.79 -6.30
C ILE A 9 -8.33 14.95 -6.63
N GLN A 10 -8.78 15.95 -7.39
CA GLN A 10 -7.91 17.06 -7.83
C GLN A 10 -7.36 17.91 -6.68
N ASP A 11 -8.18 18.16 -5.65
CA ASP A 11 -7.78 18.91 -4.46
C ASP A 11 -6.69 18.16 -3.66
N LYS A 12 -5.49 18.75 -3.59
CA LYS A 12 -4.30 18.15 -2.97
C LYS A 12 -4.50 17.85 -1.48
N SER A 13 -5.13 18.76 -0.73
CA SER A 13 -5.34 18.60 0.72
C SER A 13 -6.30 17.44 1.00
N ARG A 14 -7.45 17.42 0.31
CA ARG A 14 -8.44 16.35 0.38
C ARG A 14 -7.85 15.02 -0.08
N ARG A 15 -7.03 15.02 -1.12
CA ARG A 15 -6.36 13.81 -1.62
C ARG A 15 -5.38 13.26 -0.60
N HIS A 16 -4.54 14.10 0.01
CA HIS A 16 -3.63 13.69 1.09
C HIS A 16 -4.38 13.09 2.28
N ILE A 17 -5.42 13.79 2.79
CA ILE A 17 -6.23 13.29 3.91
C ILE A 17 -6.90 11.95 3.55
N THR A 18 -7.40 11.84 2.33
CA THR A 18 -8.05 10.61 1.84
C THR A 18 -7.05 9.47 1.72
N PHE A 19 -5.85 9.73 1.18
CA PHE A 19 -4.75 8.76 1.11
C PHE A 19 -4.42 8.23 2.50
N SER A 20 -4.16 9.10 3.47
CA SER A 20 -3.83 8.70 4.84
C SER A 20 -4.91 7.83 5.49
N LYS A 21 -6.18 8.23 5.36
CA LYS A 21 -7.32 7.46 5.91
C LYS A 21 -7.53 6.12 5.19
N ARG A 22 -7.48 6.09 3.86
CA ARG A 22 -7.68 4.86 3.08
C ARG A 22 -6.53 3.88 3.26
N LYS A 23 -5.28 4.37 3.26
CA LYS A 23 -4.08 3.60 3.54
C LYS A 23 -4.17 2.89 4.89
N ALA A 24 -4.53 3.63 5.95
CA ALA A 24 -4.72 3.02 7.27
C ALA A 24 -5.81 1.93 7.27
N GLY A 25 -6.95 2.21 6.63
CA GLY A 25 -8.06 1.26 6.54
C GLY A 25 -7.72 -0.02 5.77
N ILE A 26 -7.06 0.09 4.62
CA ILE A 26 -6.69 -1.08 3.81
C ILE A 26 -5.56 -1.89 4.45
N MET A 27 -4.59 -1.24 5.11
CA MET A 27 -3.56 -1.94 5.90
C MET A 27 -4.19 -2.77 7.02
N LYS A 28 -5.16 -2.20 7.74
CA LYS A 28 -5.92 -2.94 8.76
C LYS A 28 -6.66 -4.14 8.16
N LYS A 29 -7.25 -3.99 6.97
CA LYS A 29 -7.96 -5.08 6.29
C LYS A 29 -7.03 -6.19 5.82
N ALA A 30 -5.84 -5.85 5.33
CA ALA A 30 -4.83 -6.83 4.96
C ALA A 30 -4.37 -7.66 6.18
N TYR A 31 -4.14 -6.99 7.31
CA TYR A 31 -3.89 -7.65 8.59
C TYR A 31 -5.05 -8.58 9.01
N GLU A 32 -6.26 -8.05 9.13
CA GLU A 32 -7.45 -8.81 9.51
C GLU A 32 -7.64 -10.05 8.62
N LEU A 33 -7.53 -9.91 7.30
CA LEU A 33 -7.65 -11.02 6.36
C LEU A 33 -6.59 -12.10 6.62
N SER A 34 -5.32 -11.71 6.71
CA SER A 34 -4.22 -12.65 6.93
C SER A 34 -4.37 -13.40 8.26
N THR A 35 -4.79 -12.71 9.32
CA THR A 35 -4.97 -13.30 10.65
C THR A 35 -6.18 -14.23 10.69
N LEU A 36 -7.32 -13.82 10.13
CA LEU A 36 -8.56 -14.60 10.18
C LEU A 36 -8.51 -15.86 9.32
N THR A 37 -7.73 -15.85 8.24
CA THR A 37 -7.74 -16.94 7.24
C THR A 37 -6.43 -17.72 7.16
N GLY A 38 -5.36 -17.25 7.82
CA GLY A 38 -4.03 -17.85 7.72
C GLY A 38 -3.37 -17.71 6.33
N THR A 39 -3.97 -16.90 5.44
CA THR A 39 -3.45 -16.69 4.09
C THR A 39 -2.22 -15.78 4.08
N GLN A 40 -1.37 -15.94 3.06
CA GLN A 40 -0.23 -15.05 2.85
C GLN A 40 -0.69 -13.81 2.07
N VAL A 41 -0.31 -12.63 2.55
CA VAL A 41 -0.76 -11.35 1.99
C VAL A 41 0.43 -10.40 1.85
N LEU A 42 0.52 -9.74 0.69
CA LEU A 42 1.41 -8.62 0.41
C LEU A 42 0.55 -7.44 -0.05
N LEU A 43 0.74 -6.30 0.59
CA LEU A 43 0.17 -5.02 0.18
C LEU A 43 1.29 -3.98 0.11
N LEU A 44 1.35 -3.26 -1.01
CA LEU A 44 2.30 -2.18 -1.27
C LEU A 44 1.52 -0.94 -1.70
N VAL A 45 1.80 0.20 -1.08
CA VAL A 45 1.19 1.49 -1.40
C VAL A 45 2.29 2.54 -1.48
N VAL A 46 2.39 3.25 -2.60
CA VAL A 46 3.35 4.35 -2.77
C VAL A 46 2.63 5.70 -2.67
N SER A 47 3.17 6.64 -1.90
CA SER A 47 2.64 8.00 -1.85
C SER A 47 3.09 8.83 -3.05
N GLU A 48 2.47 10.00 -3.23
CA GLU A 48 2.95 11.01 -4.20
C GLU A 48 4.38 11.49 -3.91
N THR A 49 4.88 11.30 -2.69
CA THR A 49 6.25 11.65 -2.29
C THR A 49 7.24 10.50 -2.53
N GLY A 50 6.81 9.40 -3.15
CA GLY A 50 7.63 8.21 -3.39
C GLY A 50 7.84 7.32 -2.17
N LEU A 51 7.19 7.59 -1.03
CA LEU A 51 7.32 6.74 0.15
C LEU A 51 6.52 5.44 -0.04
N VAL A 52 7.21 4.31 0.14
CA VAL A 52 6.63 2.99 0.02
C VAL A 52 6.16 2.52 1.40
N TYR A 53 4.86 2.24 1.53
CA TYR A 53 4.25 1.63 2.71
C TYR A 53 3.89 0.19 2.39
N THR A 54 4.28 -0.74 3.26
CA THR A 54 4.06 -2.16 3.04
C THR A 54 3.39 -2.84 4.22
N PHE A 55 2.61 -3.88 3.92
CA PHE A 55 2.19 -4.91 4.86
C PHE A 55 2.50 -6.27 4.23
N THR A 56 3.16 -7.15 4.99
CA THR A 56 3.56 -8.47 4.50
C THR A 56 3.41 -9.52 5.58
N THR A 57 2.93 -10.70 5.21
CA THR A 57 3.04 -11.90 6.03
C THR A 57 4.43 -12.53 5.92
N ALA A 58 4.80 -13.40 6.88
CA ALA A 58 6.17 -13.92 7.03
C ALA A 58 6.77 -14.52 5.75
N LYS A 59 6.01 -15.29 4.96
CA LYS A 59 6.55 -15.92 3.73
C LYS A 59 6.82 -14.90 2.61
N LEU A 60 6.13 -13.75 2.63
CA LEU A 60 6.25 -12.71 1.61
C LEU A 60 7.16 -11.55 2.05
N GLN A 61 7.55 -11.52 3.33
CA GLN A 61 8.46 -10.53 3.88
C GLN A 61 9.77 -10.36 3.08
N PRO A 62 10.41 -11.44 2.55
CA PRO A 62 11.63 -11.29 1.76
C PRO A 62 11.50 -10.37 0.54
N LEU A 63 10.30 -10.26 -0.06
CA LEU A 63 10.06 -9.39 -1.22
C LEU A 63 10.29 -7.90 -0.94
N VAL A 64 10.14 -7.47 0.32
CA VAL A 64 10.28 -6.07 0.73
C VAL A 64 11.50 -5.83 1.62
N THR A 65 12.13 -6.89 2.14
CA THR A 65 13.31 -6.77 3.02
C THR A 65 14.62 -7.08 2.30
N GLN A 66 14.63 -8.09 1.42
CA GLN A 66 15.84 -8.53 0.72
C GLN A 66 16.19 -7.60 -0.45
N PRO A 67 17.48 -7.48 -0.81
CA PRO A 67 17.93 -6.59 -1.89
C PRO A 67 17.27 -6.89 -3.24
N GLU A 68 17.11 -8.16 -3.60
CA GLU A 68 16.52 -8.57 -4.88
C GLU A 68 15.09 -8.04 -5.04
N GLY A 69 14.23 -8.25 -4.03
CA GLY A 69 12.86 -7.76 -4.05
C GLY A 69 12.78 -6.22 -4.01
N LYS A 70 13.63 -5.57 -3.20
CA LYS A 70 13.71 -4.10 -3.17
C LYS A 70 14.13 -3.52 -4.51
N ASN A 71 15.11 -4.12 -5.19
CA ASN A 71 15.58 -3.68 -6.50
C ASN A 71 14.48 -3.82 -7.55
N LEU A 72 13.73 -4.93 -7.53
CA LEU A 72 12.58 -5.12 -8.42
C LEU A 72 11.51 -4.04 -8.19
N ILE A 73 11.14 -3.78 -6.94
CA ILE A 73 10.17 -2.73 -6.61
C ILE A 73 10.68 -1.37 -7.11
N GLN A 74 11.94 -1.04 -6.85
CA GLN A 74 12.53 0.22 -7.28
C GLN A 74 12.56 0.37 -8.81
N ALA A 75 12.90 -0.70 -9.53
CA ALA A 75 12.90 -0.71 -11.00
C ALA A 75 11.50 -0.43 -11.55
N CYS A 76 10.46 -1.05 -10.98
CA CYS A 76 9.07 -0.80 -11.37
C CYS A 76 8.63 0.64 -11.11
N LEU A 77 9.04 1.23 -9.98
CA LEU A 77 8.64 2.61 -9.62
C LEU A 77 9.41 3.69 -10.40
N ASN A 78 10.56 3.34 -10.95
CA ASN A 78 11.37 4.22 -11.80
C ASN A 78 11.05 4.06 -13.29
N ALA A 79 10.16 3.14 -13.66
CA ALA A 79 9.74 2.99 -15.04
C ALA A 79 9.01 4.27 -15.53
N PRO A 80 9.25 4.70 -16.78
CA PRO A 80 8.66 5.93 -17.34
C PRO A 80 7.14 5.85 -17.51
#